data_AF-A0AA92UBR5-F1
#
_entry.id   AF-A0AA92UBR5-F1
#
_cell.length_a   1.000
_cell.length_b   1.000
_cell.length_c   1.000
_cell.angle_alpha   90.00
_cell.angle_beta   90.00
_cell.angle_gamma   90.00
#
_symmetry.space_group_name_H-M   'P 1'
#
loop_
_entity.id
_entity.type
_entity.pdbx_description
1 polymer ?
#
loop_
_entity_poly.entity_id
_entity_poly.type
_entity_poly.pdbx_seq_one_letter_code
_entity_poly.pdbx_strand_id
1 'polypeptide(L)'
;MKDLRKFIAELEEEARFKLAIAKTCSVSPTRILKETGGKVTIDQRIDNMTLIPEYIFAMDSAIKTILMEKDEDDAFEGKTWIHEENVHHKTRFQYYCDEVSIWERNKGSVYWSEHNRAWSYWRDILSYKKITRKLKEILEDSNS
;
A
#
# COMPACT_ATOMS: atom_id res chain seq x y z
N MET A 1 -9.89 -20.79 3.47
CA MET A 1 -8.68 -20.32 4.19
C MET A 1 -7.51 -20.06 3.25
N LYS A 2 -7.18 -20.96 2.31
CA LYS A 2 -6.09 -20.77 1.35
C LYS A 2 -6.24 -19.49 0.50
N ASP A 3 -7.46 -19.21 0.04
CA ASP A 3 -7.73 -18.02 -0.80
C ASP A 3 -7.70 -16.70 -0.01
N LEU A 4 -8.07 -16.72 1.29
CA LEU A 4 -7.96 -15.55 2.15
C LEU A 4 -6.49 -15.23 2.46
N ARG A 5 -5.70 -16.25 2.80
CA ARG A 5 -4.25 -16.07 3.06
C ARG A 5 -3.52 -15.58 1.80
N LYS A 6 -3.88 -16.12 0.62
CA LYS A 6 -3.37 -15.63 -0.67
C LYS A 6 -3.72 -14.15 -0.86
N PHE A 7 -4.98 -13.78 -0.66
CA PHE A 7 -5.43 -12.39 -0.81
C PHE A 7 -4.71 -11.44 0.16
N ILE A 8 -4.57 -11.81 1.44
CA ILE A 8 -3.82 -10.99 2.42
C ILE A 8 -2.35 -10.84 2.02
N ALA A 9 -1.71 -11.90 1.50
CA ALA A 9 -0.34 -11.82 1.02
C ALA A 9 -0.19 -10.90 -0.20
N GLU A 10 -1.16 -10.88 -1.11
CA GLU A 10 -1.20 -9.95 -2.25
C GLU A 10 -1.34 -8.48 -1.77
N LEU A 11 -2.18 -8.23 -0.75
CA LEU A 11 -2.31 -6.91 -0.13
C LEU A 11 -1.02 -6.46 0.58
N GLU A 12 -0.37 -7.39 1.30
CA GLU A 12 0.91 -7.13 1.94
C GLU A 12 1.99 -6.78 0.91
N GLU A 13 2.06 -7.54 -0.19
CA GLU A 13 3.01 -7.28 -1.28
C GLU A 13 2.81 -5.88 -1.86
N GLU A 14 1.57 -5.50 -2.19
CA GLU A 14 1.25 -4.17 -2.71
C GLU A 14 1.65 -3.06 -1.74
N ALA A 15 1.32 -3.23 -0.45
CA ALA A 15 1.64 -2.25 0.57
C ALA A 15 3.16 -2.08 0.74
N ARG A 16 3.91 -3.20 0.80
CA ARG A 16 5.37 -3.19 0.93
C ARG A 16 6.05 -2.57 -0.29
N PHE A 17 5.57 -2.89 -1.49
CA PHE A 17 6.11 -2.32 -2.72
C PHE A 17 5.97 -0.80 -2.74
N LYS A 18 4.74 -0.29 -2.53
CA LYS A 18 4.47 1.16 -2.51
C LYS A 18 5.28 1.88 -1.42
N LEU A 19 5.40 1.30 -0.23
CA LEU A 19 6.23 1.86 0.84
C LEU A 19 7.73 1.89 0.49
N ALA A 20 8.25 0.88 -0.21
CA ALA A 20 9.64 0.83 -0.63
C ALA A 20 9.96 1.98 -1.60
N ILE A 21 9.10 2.20 -2.60
CA ILE A 21 9.26 3.33 -3.55
C ILE A 21 9.09 4.67 -2.83
N ALA A 22 8.11 4.80 -1.93
CA ALA A 22 7.92 6.01 -1.14
C ALA A 22 9.17 6.35 -0.30
N LYS A 23 9.83 5.34 0.27
CA LYS A 23 11.10 5.50 1.00
C LYS A 23 12.22 6.01 0.10
N THR A 24 12.34 5.47 -1.12
CA THR A 24 13.29 5.99 -2.15
C THR A 24 13.02 7.48 -2.43
N CYS A 25 11.74 7.87 -2.50
CA CYS A 25 11.31 9.26 -2.62
C CYS A 25 11.37 10.06 -1.30
N SER A 26 12.10 9.62 -0.28
CA SER A 26 12.28 10.33 0.99
C SER A 26 10.98 10.63 1.75
N VAL A 27 9.96 9.77 1.59
CA VAL A 27 8.71 9.84 2.36
C VAL A 27 8.85 8.99 3.61
N SER A 28 8.60 9.58 4.78
CA SER A 28 8.66 8.85 6.05
C SER A 28 7.38 8.05 6.33
N PRO A 29 7.49 6.81 6.86
CA PRO A 29 6.32 6.03 7.28
C PRO A 29 5.43 6.77 8.31
N THR A 30 6.05 7.55 9.20
CA THR A 30 5.33 8.35 10.20
C THR A 30 4.45 9.43 9.56
N ARG A 31 4.92 10.08 8.49
CA ARG A 31 4.12 11.07 7.75
C ARG A 31 2.96 10.41 7.02
N ILE A 32 3.18 9.26 6.37
CA ILE A 32 2.12 8.46 5.75
C ILE A 32 1.06 8.06 6.78
N LEU A 33 1.48 7.60 7.95
CA LEU A 33 0.56 7.23 9.04
C LEU A 33 -0.30 8.41 9.49
N LYS A 34 0.32 9.60 9.63
CA LYS A 34 -0.39 10.83 9.99
C LYS A 34 -1.43 11.22 8.94
N GLU A 35 -1.04 11.25 7.66
CA GLU A 35 -1.94 11.60 6.55
C GLU A 35 -3.08 10.61 6.34
N THR A 36 -2.85 9.32 6.61
CA THR A 36 -3.90 8.29 6.58
C THR A 36 -4.83 8.30 7.80
N GLY A 37 -4.61 9.19 8.77
CA GLY A 37 -5.37 9.26 10.02
C GLY A 37 -5.24 7.99 10.89
N GLY A 38 -4.22 7.17 10.60
CA GLY A 38 -4.03 5.87 11.23
C GLY A 38 -3.39 5.99 12.61
N LYS A 39 -3.88 5.20 13.57
CA LYS A 39 -3.20 4.95 14.86
C LYS A 39 -2.28 3.73 14.82
N VAL A 40 -2.41 2.91 13.77
CA VAL A 40 -1.81 1.58 13.64
C VAL A 40 -0.94 1.56 12.39
N THR A 41 0.31 1.12 12.53
CA THR A 41 1.27 1.03 11.42
C THR A 41 0.88 -0.06 10.42
N ILE A 42 1.52 -0.05 9.24
CA ILE A 42 1.36 -1.14 8.27
C ILE A 42 1.80 -2.47 8.84
N ASP A 43 2.95 -2.52 9.51
CA ASP A 43 3.45 -3.77 10.09
C ASP A 43 2.45 -4.32 11.10
N GLN A 44 1.89 -3.47 11.97
CA GLN A 44 0.84 -3.88 12.90
C GLN A 44 -0.44 -4.35 12.18
N ARG A 45 -0.79 -3.79 11.02
CA ARG A 45 -1.93 -4.26 10.23
C ARG A 45 -1.67 -5.62 9.59
N ILE A 46 -0.45 -5.84 9.11
CA ILE A 46 0.00 -7.13 8.56
C ILE A 46 -0.01 -8.19 9.66
N ASP A 47 0.64 -7.92 10.80
CA ASP A 47 0.74 -8.83 11.95
C ASP A 47 -0.64 -9.24 12.47
N ASN A 48 -1.58 -8.29 12.51
CA ASN A 48 -2.94 -8.54 12.95
C ASN A 48 -3.88 -9.07 11.84
N MET A 49 -3.40 -9.24 10.61
CA MET A 49 -4.22 -9.62 9.44
C MET A 49 -5.44 -8.71 9.23
N THR A 50 -5.24 -7.39 9.39
CA THR A 50 -6.28 -6.35 9.29
C THR A 50 -6.05 -5.39 8.11
N LEU A 51 -5.12 -5.72 7.23
CA LEU A 51 -4.89 -4.96 6.00
C LEU A 51 -6.05 -5.17 5.02
N ILE A 52 -6.61 -4.06 4.53
CA ILE A 52 -7.72 -4.04 3.56
C ILE A 52 -7.37 -3.11 2.38
N PRO A 53 -7.93 -3.34 1.18
CA PRO A 53 -7.67 -2.51 0.00
C PRO A 53 -7.96 -1.02 0.21
N GLU A 54 -8.99 -0.64 0.96
CA GLU A 54 -9.27 0.78 1.23
C GLU A 54 -8.14 1.46 2.00
N TYR A 55 -7.46 0.72 2.87
CA TYR A 55 -6.30 1.26 3.57
C TYR A 55 -5.11 1.42 2.62
N ILE A 56 -4.88 0.46 1.70
CA ILE A 56 -3.83 0.58 0.68
C ILE A 56 -4.11 1.78 -0.24
N PHE A 57 -5.37 1.99 -0.63
CA PHE A 57 -5.79 3.16 -1.41
C PHE A 57 -5.55 4.48 -0.67
N ALA A 58 -5.91 4.54 0.62
CA ALA A 58 -5.66 5.72 1.45
C ALA A 58 -4.16 5.99 1.61
N MET A 59 -3.36 4.93 1.80
CA MET A 59 -1.90 5.03 1.86
C MET A 59 -1.30 5.55 0.56
N ASP A 60 -1.70 4.99 -0.59
CA ASP A 60 -1.22 5.43 -1.90
C ASP A 60 -1.56 6.90 -2.16
N SER A 61 -2.78 7.32 -1.80
CA SER A 61 -3.22 8.72 -1.89
C SER A 61 -2.37 9.63 -0.99
N ALA A 62 -2.13 9.23 0.26
CA ALA A 62 -1.29 9.97 1.20
C ALA A 62 0.15 10.12 0.69
N ILE A 63 0.74 9.04 0.16
CA ILE A 63 2.08 9.09 -0.44
C ILE A 63 2.11 10.11 -1.57
N LYS A 64 1.15 10.04 -2.51
CA LYS A 64 1.05 10.96 -3.64
C LYS A 64 0.95 12.42 -3.20
N THR A 65 0.10 12.72 -2.21
CA THR A 65 -0.02 14.08 -1.65
C THR A 65 1.29 14.58 -1.05
N ILE A 66 1.94 13.77 -0.21
CA ILE A 66 3.23 14.13 0.40
C ILE A 66 4.29 14.40 -0.68
N LEU A 67 4.29 13.62 -1.76
CA LEU A 67 5.24 13.79 -2.85
C LEU A 67 4.99 15.08 -3.63
N MET A 68 3.73 15.45 -3.88
CA MET A 68 3.37 16.73 -4.49
C MET A 68 3.89 17.90 -3.64
N GLU A 69 3.66 17.87 -2.32
CA GLU A 69 4.16 18.88 -1.39
C GLU A 69 5.70 18.99 -1.44
N LYS A 70 6.39 17.85 -1.52
CA LYS A 70 7.86 17.83 -1.63
C LYS A 70 8.38 18.40 -2.94
N ASP A 71 7.68 18.14 -4.04
CA ASP A 71 8.04 18.67 -5.34
C ASP A 71 7.77 20.19 -5.40
N GLU A 72 6.74 20.68 -4.71
CA GLU A 72 6.49 22.11 -4.50
C GLU A 72 7.60 22.77 -3.66
N ASP A 73 8.01 22.15 -2.55
CA ASP A 73 9.11 22.62 -1.70
C ASP A 73 10.43 22.71 -2.51
N ASP A 74 10.77 21.67 -3.28
CA ASP A 74 11.96 21.65 -4.12
C ASP A 74 11.91 22.76 -5.19
N ALA A 75 10.77 22.96 -5.84
CA ALA A 75 10.58 24.01 -6.83
C ALA A 75 10.75 25.40 -6.22
N PHE A 76 10.20 25.63 -5.02
CA PHE A 76 10.35 26.87 -4.27
C PHE A 76 11.81 27.13 -3.88
N GLU A 77 12.54 26.08 -3.47
CA GLU A 77 13.95 26.16 -3.07
C GLU A 77 14.93 26.14 -4.26
N GLY A 78 14.44 26.03 -5.50
CA GLY A 78 15.28 25.90 -6.69
C GLY A 78 16.10 24.60 -6.73
N LYS A 79 15.63 23.56 -6.04
CA LYS A 79 16.25 22.24 -5.97
C LYS A 79 15.64 21.30 -7.00
N THR A 80 16.42 20.32 -7.40
CA THR A 80 15.94 19.17 -8.17
C THR A 80 16.27 17.93 -7.38
N TRP A 81 15.28 17.05 -7.21
CA TRP A 81 15.53 15.74 -6.62
C TRP A 81 16.42 14.91 -7.53
N ILE A 82 17.55 14.44 -7.00
CA ILE A 82 18.50 13.58 -7.69
C ILE A 82 18.50 12.23 -7.00
N HIS A 83 18.27 11.17 -7.79
CA HIS A 83 18.38 9.79 -7.35
C HIS A 83 19.07 8.99 -8.46
N GLU A 84 19.95 8.06 -8.08
CA GLU A 84 20.83 7.35 -9.01
C GLU A 84 20.05 6.62 -10.13
N GLU A 85 18.86 6.10 -9.81
CA GLU A 85 17.99 5.41 -10.77
C GLU A 85 17.08 6.37 -11.56
N ASN A 86 17.03 7.66 -11.20
CA ASN A 86 16.20 8.66 -11.86
C ASN A 86 16.97 9.37 -12.99
N VAL A 87 17.31 8.61 -14.03
CA VAL A 87 18.08 9.06 -15.21
C VAL A 87 17.38 10.16 -16.02
N HIS A 88 16.08 10.37 -15.80
CA HIS A 88 15.24 11.29 -16.57
C HIS A 88 14.95 12.62 -15.86
N HIS A 89 15.57 12.90 -14.71
CA HIS A 89 15.30 14.10 -13.91
C HIS A 89 13.81 14.29 -13.57
N LYS A 90 13.09 13.18 -13.35
CA LYS A 90 11.68 13.21 -12.95
C LYS A 90 11.54 13.81 -11.55
N THR A 91 10.38 14.40 -11.27
CA THR A 91 10.04 14.76 -9.88
C THR A 91 9.82 13.52 -9.02
N ARG A 92 9.80 13.64 -7.69
CA ARG A 92 9.58 12.48 -6.82
C ARG A 92 8.20 11.85 -7.06
N PHE A 93 7.19 12.70 -7.28
CA PHE A 93 5.83 12.26 -7.60
C PHE A 93 5.79 11.46 -8.90
N GLN A 94 6.45 11.96 -9.95
CA GLN A 94 6.51 11.28 -11.26
C GLN A 94 7.21 9.92 -11.15
N TYR A 95 8.37 9.87 -10.50
CA TYR A 95 9.10 8.61 -10.29
C TYR A 95 8.24 7.58 -9.53
N TYR A 96 7.58 7.98 -8.44
CA TYR A 96 6.69 7.08 -7.70
C TYR A 96 5.56 6.53 -8.58
N CYS A 97 4.89 7.40 -9.35
CA CYS A 97 3.78 6.97 -10.20
C CYS A 97 4.24 6.01 -11.30
N ASP A 98 5.41 6.24 -11.88
CA ASP A 98 5.96 5.37 -12.91
C ASP A 98 6.34 3.99 -12.35
N GLU A 99 7.07 3.93 -11.23
CA GLU A 99 7.47 2.66 -10.61
C GLU A 99 6.25 1.83 -10.18
N VAL A 100 5.25 2.47 -9.57
CA VAL A 100 3.98 1.80 -9.23
C VAL A 100 3.26 1.31 -10.47
N SER A 101 3.16 2.14 -11.52
CA SER A 101 2.48 1.75 -12.76
C SER A 101 3.20 0.61 -13.49
N ILE A 102 4.53 0.59 -13.48
CA ILE A 102 5.35 -0.49 -14.05
C ILE A 102 5.11 -1.79 -13.28
N TRP A 103 5.14 -1.74 -11.96
CA TRP A 103 4.85 -2.91 -11.12
C TRP A 103 3.43 -3.43 -11.33
N GLU A 104 2.42 -2.56 -11.37
CA GLU A 104 1.04 -2.95 -11.67
C GLU A 104 0.91 -3.60 -13.05
N ARG A 105 1.57 -3.05 -14.07
CA ARG A 105 1.59 -3.66 -15.41
C ARG A 105 2.27 -5.03 -15.42
N ASN A 106 3.37 -5.20 -14.70
CA ASN A 106 4.11 -6.47 -14.63
C ASN A 106 3.30 -7.60 -13.98
N LYS A 107 2.38 -7.28 -13.07
CA LYS A 107 1.43 -8.25 -12.51
C LYS A 107 0.42 -8.76 -13.54
N GLY A 108 0.07 -7.91 -14.52
CA GLY A 108 -0.81 -8.27 -15.63
C GLY A 108 -2.31 -8.21 -15.30
N SER A 109 -3.13 -8.09 -16.33
CA SER A 109 -4.59 -7.88 -16.19
C SER A 109 -5.32 -9.06 -15.56
N VAL A 110 -4.84 -10.29 -15.78
CA VAL A 110 -5.44 -11.50 -15.18
C VAL A 110 -5.31 -11.46 -13.65
N TYR A 111 -4.12 -11.14 -13.14
CA TYR A 111 -3.87 -10.96 -11.72
C TYR A 111 -4.84 -9.93 -11.12
N TRP A 112 -4.93 -8.74 -11.71
CA TRP A 112 -5.80 -7.68 -11.18
C TRP A 112 -7.29 -8.03 -11.25
N SER A 113 -7.71 -8.79 -12.27
CA SER A 113 -9.08 -9.29 -12.36
C SER A 113 -9.41 -10.26 -11.23
N GLU A 114 -8.50 -11.19 -10.92
CA GLU A 114 -8.65 -12.10 -9.79
C GLU A 114 -8.60 -11.37 -8.44
N HIS A 115 -7.67 -10.44 -8.29
CA HIS A 115 -7.52 -9.62 -7.09
C HIS A 115 -8.79 -8.80 -6.81
N ASN A 116 -9.37 -8.17 -7.84
CA ASN A 116 -10.62 -7.42 -7.72
C ASN A 116 -11.82 -8.31 -7.39
N ARG A 117 -11.89 -9.53 -7.95
CA ARG A 117 -12.93 -10.50 -7.60
C ARG A 117 -12.80 -10.98 -6.16
N ALA A 118 -11.58 -11.31 -5.74
CA ALA A 118 -11.28 -11.69 -4.36
C ALA A 118 -11.67 -10.55 -3.41
N TRP A 119 -11.31 -9.31 -3.76
CA TRP A 119 -11.72 -8.16 -2.97
C TRP A 119 -13.24 -8.01 -2.89
N SER A 120 -13.97 -8.07 -4.01
CA SER A 120 -15.44 -7.97 -3.97
C SER A 120 -16.06 -9.06 -3.10
N TYR A 121 -15.61 -10.30 -3.26
CA TYR A 121 -16.07 -11.45 -2.46
C TYR A 121 -15.79 -11.23 -0.98
N TRP A 122 -14.56 -10.82 -0.65
CA TRP A 122 -14.15 -10.59 0.72
C TRP A 122 -14.85 -9.36 1.30
N ARG A 123 -15.01 -8.25 0.60
CA ARG A 123 -15.74 -7.07 1.09
C ARG A 123 -17.17 -7.42 1.52
N ASP A 124 -17.86 -8.27 0.75
CA ASP A 124 -19.22 -8.70 1.06
C ASP A 124 -19.26 -9.62 2.30
N ILE A 125 -18.23 -10.46 2.47
CA ILE A 125 -18.09 -11.37 3.63
C ILE A 125 -17.50 -10.65 4.86
N LEU A 126 -16.67 -9.64 4.64
CA LEU A 126 -15.79 -9.01 5.62
C LEU A 126 -16.38 -7.74 6.26
N SER A 127 -17.63 -7.38 5.96
CA SER A 127 -18.27 -6.16 6.48
C SER A 127 -18.31 -6.07 8.03
N TYR A 128 -17.22 -5.51 8.55
CA TYR A 128 -16.96 -4.62 9.69
C TYR A 128 -17.16 -5.03 11.15
N LYS A 129 -17.87 -6.12 11.52
CA LYS A 129 -18.01 -6.51 12.97
C LYS A 129 -17.62 -7.94 13.33
N LYS A 130 -17.57 -8.86 12.37
CA LYS A 130 -17.38 -10.29 12.66
C LYS A 130 -15.92 -10.75 12.68
N ILE A 131 -15.00 -10.02 12.08
CA ILE A 131 -13.66 -10.54 11.72
C ILE A 131 -12.57 -10.32 12.75
N THR A 132 -12.51 -9.21 13.48
CA THR A 132 -11.55 -9.14 14.60
C THR A 132 -11.75 -10.28 15.59
N ARG A 133 -12.98 -10.79 15.71
CA ARG A 133 -13.30 -11.98 16.49
C ARG A 133 -13.10 -13.30 15.72
N LYS A 134 -13.65 -13.45 14.51
CA LYS A 134 -13.57 -14.72 13.75
C LYS A 134 -12.20 -15.03 13.14
N LEU A 135 -11.41 -14.04 12.73
CA LEU A 135 -10.12 -14.27 12.09
C LEU A 135 -9.10 -14.78 13.11
N LYS A 136 -9.18 -14.27 14.36
CA LYS A 136 -8.46 -14.83 15.51
C LYS A 136 -8.90 -16.27 15.81
N GLU A 137 -10.20 -16.52 15.94
CA GLU A 137 -10.77 -17.86 16.20
C GLU A 137 -10.35 -18.89 15.12
N ILE A 138 -10.40 -18.53 13.83
CA ILE A 138 -10.03 -19.42 12.72
C ILE A 138 -8.53 -19.72 12.68
N LEU A 139 -7.68 -18.77 13.08
CA LEU A 139 -6.23 -18.96 13.15
C LEU A 139 -5.80 -19.77 14.37
N GLU A 140 -6.52 -19.67 15.50
CA GLU A 140 -6.28 -20.46 16.71
C GLU A 140 -6.74 -21.92 16.55
N ASP A 141 -7.88 -22.17 15.91
CA ASP A 141 -8.42 -23.53 15.69
C ASP A 141 -7.61 -24.37 14.68
N SER A 142 -6.83 -23.75 13.80
CA SER A 142 -6.01 -24.47 12.81
C SER A 142 -4.62 -24.88 13.31
N ASN A 143 -4.31 -24.59 14.59
CA ASN A 143 -3.09 -25.01 15.28
C ASN A 143 -3.35 -26.08 16.38
N SER A 144 -4.57 -26.63 16.47
CA SER A 144 -4.92 -27.79 17.32
C SER A 144 -5.13 -29.06 16.51
#